data_AF-A0A927V501-F1
#
_entry.id   AF-A0A927V501-F1
#
_cell.length_a   1.000
_cell.length_b   1.000
_cell.length_c   1.000
_cell.angle_alpha   90.00
_cell.angle_beta   90.00
_cell.angle_gamma   90.00
#
_symmetry.space_group_name_H-M   'P 1'
#
loop_
_entity.id
_entity.type
_entity.pdbx_description
1 polymer ?
#
loop_
_entity_poly.entity_id
_entity_poly.type
_entity_poly.pdbx_seq_one_letter_code
_entity_poly.pdbx_strand_id
1 'polypeptide(L)'
;MMDIPEELKEYFDDSSLLLVSAKDLKDYDFKDRDNKQLFSLIHDFFYNKEKDVTEILRPYMGENIRRITLLTVGVIVGAEQLIEYALEGEKEEIDMCEAVRRWEKKIAERERADKTYTFINNIIKSTGKHIEEACDMVGITVAEYEAAIATLSTVNTHK
;
A
#
# COMPACT_ATOMS: atom_id res chain seq x y z
N MET A 1 -6.31 -32.13 6.91
CA MET A 1 -4.97 -31.82 7.45
C MET A 1 -4.28 -30.91 6.47
N MET A 2 -3.59 -29.87 6.92
CA MET A 2 -2.72 -29.10 6.02
C MET A 2 -1.50 -29.94 5.69
N ASP A 3 -1.12 -29.99 4.40
CA ASP A 3 0.12 -30.64 3.96
C ASP A 3 1.31 -29.74 4.32
N ILE A 4 1.81 -29.89 5.54
CA ILE A 4 2.99 -29.15 6.04
C ILE A 4 4.26 -29.85 5.50
N PRO A 5 5.19 -29.13 4.85
CA PRO A 5 6.49 -29.65 4.41
C PRO A 5 7.27 -30.32 5.56
N GLU A 6 7.99 -31.39 5.26
CA GLU A 6 8.68 -32.22 6.27
C GLU A 6 9.72 -31.43 7.06
N GLU A 7 10.35 -30.45 6.41
CA GLU A 7 11.36 -29.56 6.96
C GLU A 7 10.80 -28.59 8.01
N LEU A 8 9.48 -28.37 7.98
CA LEU A 8 8.82 -27.47 8.91
C LEU A 8 8.23 -28.20 10.12
N LYS A 9 8.00 -29.53 10.02
CA LYS A 9 7.29 -30.31 11.06
C LYS A 9 7.91 -30.20 12.45
N GLU A 10 9.22 -30.04 12.58
CA GLU A 10 9.89 -29.89 13.88
C GLU A 10 9.55 -28.58 14.61
N TYR A 11 9.10 -27.55 13.89
CA TYR A 11 8.65 -26.28 14.46
C TYR A 11 7.15 -26.30 14.83
N PHE A 12 6.41 -27.30 14.35
CA PHE A 12 5.00 -27.52 14.65
C PHE A 12 4.86 -28.64 15.68
N ASP A 13 5.35 -28.40 16.90
CA ASP A 13 5.05 -29.27 18.04
C ASP A 13 3.57 -29.05 18.43
N ASP A 14 2.75 -30.09 18.28
CA ASP A 14 1.27 -30.08 18.22
C ASP A 14 0.54 -29.48 19.43
N SER A 15 1.24 -29.06 20.50
CA SER A 15 0.64 -28.80 21.81
C SER A 15 0.31 -27.33 22.15
N SER A 16 0.71 -26.35 21.34
CA SER A 16 0.41 -24.92 21.66
C SER A 16 0.24 -23.96 20.49
N LEU A 17 0.12 -24.45 19.26
CA LEU A 17 -0.11 -23.60 18.09
C LEU A 17 -1.61 -23.36 17.86
N LEU A 18 -2.03 -22.10 18.05
CA LEU A 18 -3.34 -21.62 17.64
C LEU A 18 -3.29 -21.23 16.16
N LEU A 19 -3.72 -22.14 15.30
CA LEU A 19 -3.93 -21.86 13.88
C LEU A 19 -5.27 -21.16 13.69
N VAL A 20 -5.23 -19.92 13.20
CA VAL A 20 -6.44 -19.16 12.87
C VAL A 20 -6.47 -18.88 11.38
N SER A 21 -7.54 -19.30 10.72
CA SER A 21 -7.79 -18.98 9.32
C SER A 21 -8.11 -17.49 9.20
N ALA A 22 -7.50 -16.82 8.21
CA ALA A 22 -7.83 -15.43 7.91
C ALA A 22 -9.35 -15.24 7.70
N LYS A 23 -10.08 -16.26 7.19
CA LYS A 23 -11.54 -16.20 6.94
C LYS A 23 -12.34 -16.03 8.21
N ASP A 24 -11.84 -16.60 9.29
CA ASP A 24 -12.56 -16.75 10.53
C ASP A 24 -12.22 -15.58 11.48
N LEU A 25 -11.20 -14.76 11.17
CA LEU A 25 -10.73 -13.65 12.01
C LEU A 25 -11.84 -12.66 12.42
N LYS A 26 -12.82 -12.43 11.55
CA LYS A 26 -13.98 -11.57 11.84
C LYS A 26 -14.91 -12.14 12.93
N ASP A 27 -14.87 -13.45 13.15
CA ASP A 27 -15.74 -14.18 14.08
C ASP A 27 -15.08 -14.32 15.47
N TYR A 28 -13.83 -13.87 15.63
CA TYR A 28 -13.13 -13.83 16.92
C TYR A 28 -13.31 -12.49 17.62
N ASP A 29 -13.74 -12.53 18.88
CA ASP A 29 -13.83 -11.35 19.75
C ASP A 29 -12.53 -11.14 20.53
N PHE A 30 -11.57 -10.46 19.90
CA PHE A 30 -10.32 -10.07 20.55
C PHE A 30 -10.56 -8.94 21.56
N LYS A 31 -10.33 -9.24 22.84
CA LYS A 31 -10.48 -8.25 23.95
C LYS A 31 -9.39 -7.19 23.95
N ASP A 32 -8.20 -7.54 23.48
CA ASP A 32 -7.08 -6.61 23.37
C ASP A 32 -7.22 -5.77 22.09
N ARG A 33 -7.15 -4.45 22.23
CA ARG A 33 -7.38 -3.50 21.12
C ARG A 33 -6.35 -3.70 20.02
N ASP A 34 -5.08 -3.89 20.36
CA ASP A 34 -4.01 -3.98 19.38
C ASP A 34 -4.12 -5.29 18.58
N ASN A 35 -4.42 -6.40 19.25
CA ASN A 35 -4.71 -7.67 18.60
C ASN A 35 -5.94 -7.57 17.71
N LYS A 36 -7.01 -6.92 18.19
CA LYS A 36 -8.22 -6.69 17.39
C LYS A 36 -7.88 -5.92 16.11
N GLN A 37 -7.13 -4.82 16.21
CA GLN A 37 -6.71 -4.01 15.07
C GLN A 37 -5.83 -4.81 14.10
N LEU A 38 -4.83 -5.53 14.62
CA LEU A 38 -3.93 -6.39 13.82
C LEU A 38 -4.72 -7.41 12.99
N PHE A 39 -5.55 -8.21 13.65
CA PHE A 39 -6.28 -9.28 12.98
C PHE A 39 -7.39 -8.76 12.06
N SER A 40 -8.05 -7.66 12.41
CA SER A 40 -9.03 -7.01 11.53
C SER A 40 -8.36 -6.50 10.26
N LEU A 41 -7.21 -5.84 10.37
CA LEU A 41 -6.47 -5.35 9.21
C LEU A 41 -5.99 -6.50 8.33
N ILE A 42 -5.42 -7.56 8.93
CA ILE A 42 -5.00 -8.76 8.19
C ILE A 42 -6.20 -9.32 7.40
N HIS A 43 -7.34 -9.52 8.07
CA HIS A 43 -8.57 -9.99 7.42
C HIS A 43 -8.92 -9.09 6.23
N ASP A 44 -9.05 -7.78 6.42
CA ASP A 44 -9.54 -6.87 5.39
C ASP A 44 -8.60 -6.80 4.18
N PHE A 45 -7.28 -6.84 4.39
CA PHE A 45 -6.30 -6.93 3.30
C PHE A 45 -6.34 -8.28 2.58
N PHE A 46 -6.62 -9.39 3.27
CA PHE A 46 -6.74 -10.70 2.61
C PHE A 46 -8.03 -10.84 1.79
N TYR A 47 -9.14 -10.19 2.19
CA TYR A 47 -10.44 -10.32 1.51
C TYR A 47 -10.74 -9.24 0.48
N ASN A 48 -10.08 -8.09 0.55
CA ASN A 48 -10.30 -6.98 -0.37
C ASN A 48 -9.06 -6.73 -1.23
N LYS A 49 -8.43 -7.79 -1.76
CA LYS A 49 -7.19 -7.69 -2.54
C LYS A 49 -7.32 -6.86 -3.82
N GLU A 50 -8.54 -6.70 -4.30
CA GLU A 50 -8.89 -5.87 -5.45
C GLU A 50 -8.97 -4.38 -5.12
N LYS A 51 -9.03 -4.01 -3.83
CA LYS A 51 -9.13 -2.63 -3.39
C LYS A 51 -7.76 -2.03 -3.14
N ASP A 52 -7.66 -0.73 -3.38
CA ASP A 52 -6.48 0.03 -3.01
C ASP A 52 -6.33 0.14 -1.48
N VAL A 53 -5.09 0.30 -1.01
CA VAL A 53 -4.74 0.43 0.41
C VAL A 53 -5.61 1.46 1.13
N THR A 54 -5.91 2.60 0.50
CA THR A 54 -6.73 3.66 1.09
C THR A 54 -8.18 3.23 1.31
N GLU A 55 -8.75 2.44 0.42
CA GLU A 55 -10.12 1.93 0.58
C GLU A 55 -10.22 0.93 1.72
N ILE A 56 -9.20 0.07 1.88
CA ILE A 56 -9.12 -0.91 2.97
C ILE A 56 -8.94 -0.20 4.32
N LEU A 57 -8.20 0.91 4.35
CA LEU A 57 -7.89 1.63 5.58
C LEU A 57 -8.93 2.69 5.96
N ARG A 58 -9.80 3.09 5.04
CA ARG A 58 -10.87 4.08 5.29
C ARG A 58 -11.77 3.75 6.51
N PRO A 59 -12.16 2.49 6.78
CA PRO A 59 -12.93 2.14 7.96
C PRO A 59 -12.21 2.43 9.29
N TYR A 60 -10.88 2.48 9.28
CA TYR A 60 -10.06 2.73 10.47
C TYR A 60 -9.76 4.23 10.69
N MET A 61 -10.33 5.12 9.87
CA MET A 61 -10.22 6.56 10.09
C MET A 61 -10.77 6.94 11.46
N GLY A 62 -10.02 7.75 12.20
CA GLY A 62 -10.35 8.15 13.57
C GLY A 62 -9.76 7.22 14.63
N GLU A 63 -9.13 6.12 14.22
CA GLU A 63 -8.31 5.30 15.10
C GLU A 63 -6.85 5.73 15.08
N ASN A 64 -6.20 5.52 16.22
CA ASN A 64 -4.74 5.39 16.27
C ASN A 64 -4.38 3.91 16.18
N ILE A 65 -3.42 3.59 15.33
CA ILE A 65 -2.88 2.23 15.18
C ILE A 65 -1.40 2.27 15.49
N ARG A 66 -0.92 1.33 16.32
CA ARG A 66 0.52 1.25 16.59
C ARG A 66 1.29 1.04 15.29
N ARG A 67 2.39 1.76 15.12
CA ARG A 67 3.29 1.64 13.96
C ARG A 67 3.74 0.21 13.75
N ILE A 68 4.08 -0.50 14.82
CA ILE A 68 4.49 -1.91 14.74
C ILE A 68 3.35 -2.79 14.21
N THR A 69 2.11 -2.53 14.60
CA THR A 69 0.94 -3.26 14.09
C THR A 69 0.80 -3.04 12.58
N LEU A 70 0.88 -1.79 12.10
CA LEU A 70 0.78 -1.49 10.68
C LEU A 70 1.93 -2.12 9.86
N LEU A 71 3.16 -2.07 10.41
CA LEU A 71 4.33 -2.72 9.81
C LEU A 71 4.12 -4.24 9.71
N THR A 72 3.67 -4.89 10.78
CA THR A 72 3.38 -6.33 10.80
C THR A 72 2.32 -6.70 9.78
N VAL A 73 1.24 -5.93 9.68
CA VAL A 73 0.21 -6.12 8.63
C VAL A 73 0.86 -6.03 7.24
N GLY A 74 1.63 -4.96 6.99
CA GLY A 74 2.32 -4.76 5.72
C GLY A 74 3.21 -5.93 5.31
N VAL A 75 3.99 -6.47 6.25
CA VAL A 75 4.84 -7.64 6.01
C VAL A 75 4.02 -8.90 5.73
N ILE A 76 2.97 -9.16 6.51
CA ILE A 76 2.13 -10.37 6.36
C ILE A 76 1.40 -10.38 5.02
N VAL A 77 0.85 -9.24 4.61
CA VAL A 77 0.01 -9.15 3.40
C VAL A 77 0.80 -8.75 2.15
N GLY A 78 2.10 -8.47 2.30
CA GLY A 78 2.97 -8.02 1.22
C GLY A 78 2.67 -6.62 0.71
N ALA A 79 2.11 -5.73 1.55
CA ALA A 79 1.79 -4.36 1.17
C ALA A 79 2.95 -3.41 1.48
N GLU A 80 3.85 -3.23 0.50
CA GLU A 80 5.04 -2.36 0.60
C GLU A 80 4.71 -0.93 1.02
N GLN A 81 3.61 -0.36 0.52
CA GLN A 81 3.16 0.98 0.90
C GLN A 81 2.88 1.13 2.40
N LEU A 82 2.45 0.05 3.08
CA LEU A 82 2.28 0.06 4.54
C LEU A 82 3.62 -0.02 5.25
N ILE A 83 4.55 -0.82 4.73
CA ILE A 83 5.90 -0.98 5.26
C ILE A 83 6.63 0.36 5.19
N GLU A 84 6.68 0.99 4.01
CA GLU A 84 7.30 2.30 3.81
C GLU A 84 6.71 3.35 4.75
N TYR A 85 5.37 3.44 4.80
CA TYR A 85 4.70 4.41 5.65
C TYR A 85 5.03 4.20 7.13
N ALA A 86 5.02 2.94 7.58
CA ALA A 86 5.38 2.61 8.96
C ALA A 86 6.85 2.92 9.26
N LEU A 87 7.77 2.74 8.31
CA LEU A 87 9.19 3.04 8.51
C LEU A 87 9.51 4.55 8.47
N GLU A 88 8.78 5.33 7.68
CA GLU A 88 8.92 6.80 7.64
C GLU A 88 8.43 7.49 8.93
N GLY A 89 7.53 6.84 9.68
CA GLY A 89 6.88 7.44 10.84
C GLY A 89 7.75 7.42 12.11
N GLU A 90 7.99 8.59 12.72
CA GLU A 90 8.72 8.70 13.98
C GLU A 90 7.87 8.35 15.21
N LYS A 91 6.54 8.55 15.13
CA LYS A 91 5.59 8.30 16.22
C LYS A 91 5.32 6.80 16.41
N GLU A 92 5.13 6.39 17.66
CA GLU A 92 4.75 5.02 18.01
C GLU A 92 3.33 4.67 17.56
N GLU A 93 2.42 5.64 17.57
CA GLU A 93 1.07 5.53 17.02
C GLU A 93 0.90 6.36 15.75
N ILE A 94 0.15 5.80 14.80
CA ILE A 94 -0.22 6.40 13.54
C ILE A 94 -1.67 6.86 13.63
N ASP A 95 -1.90 8.17 13.43
CA ASP A 95 -3.24 8.71 13.20
C ASP A 95 -3.69 8.28 11.79
N MET A 96 -4.72 7.42 11.74
CA MET A 96 -5.19 6.87 10.47
C MET A 96 -5.89 7.90 9.58
N CYS A 97 -6.42 9.00 10.13
CA CYS A 97 -6.93 10.11 9.31
C CYS A 97 -5.80 10.79 8.55
N GLU A 98 -4.66 11.02 9.21
CA GLU A 98 -3.48 11.60 8.58
C GLU A 98 -2.90 10.65 7.54
N ALA A 99 -2.79 9.36 7.89
CA ALA A 99 -2.26 8.32 7.01
C ALA A 99 -3.07 8.19 5.71
N VAL A 100 -4.41 8.04 5.83
CA VAL A 100 -5.30 7.91 4.67
C VAL A 100 -5.20 9.14 3.76
N ARG A 101 -5.24 10.36 4.32
CA ARG A 101 -5.10 11.59 3.51
C ARG A 101 -3.76 11.66 2.79
N ARG A 102 -2.67 11.24 3.44
CA ARG A 102 -1.33 11.24 2.83
C ARG A 102 -1.25 10.26 1.66
N TRP A 103 -1.83 9.07 1.79
CA TRP A 103 -1.91 8.12 0.68
C TRP A 103 -2.82 8.59 -0.44
N GLU A 104 -4.01 9.14 -0.14
CA GLU A 104 -4.91 9.70 -1.16
C GLU A 104 -4.22 10.81 -1.97
N LYS A 105 -3.42 11.66 -1.30
CA LYS A 105 -2.58 12.66 -1.96
C LYS A 105 -1.53 12.02 -2.87
N LYS A 106 -0.78 11.02 -2.39
CA LYS A 106 0.22 10.29 -3.21
C LYS A 106 -0.42 9.63 -4.45
N ILE A 107 -1.61 9.04 -4.30
CA ILE A 107 -2.37 8.43 -5.40
C ILE A 107 -2.75 9.51 -6.42
N ALA A 108 -3.33 10.63 -5.99
CA ALA A 108 -3.72 11.71 -6.87
C ALA A 108 -2.52 12.34 -7.61
N GLU A 109 -1.38 12.50 -6.94
CA GLU A 109 -0.13 12.97 -7.54
C GLU A 109 0.37 12.00 -8.62
N ARG A 110 0.30 10.69 -8.34
CA ARG A 110 0.68 9.65 -9.30
C ARG A 110 -0.25 9.60 -10.51
N GLU A 111 -1.56 9.68 -10.31
CA GLU A 111 -2.53 9.72 -11.41
C GLU A 111 -2.32 10.95 -12.31
N ARG A 112 -2.00 12.10 -11.70
CA ARG A 112 -1.67 13.31 -12.45
C ARG A 112 -0.39 13.12 -13.25
N ALA A 113 0.65 12.56 -12.64
CA ALA A 113 1.91 12.27 -13.30
C ALA A 113 1.72 11.30 -14.49
N ASP A 114 0.93 10.24 -14.31
CA ASP A 114 0.62 9.25 -15.35
C ASP A 114 -0.11 9.89 -16.55
N LYS A 115 -1.10 10.74 -16.27
CA LYS A 115 -1.81 11.50 -17.32
C LYS A 115 -0.87 12.42 -18.08
N THR A 116 -0.02 13.17 -17.39
CA THR A 116 0.99 14.04 -18.00
C THR A 116 1.95 13.24 -18.89
N TYR A 117 2.52 12.16 -18.35
CA TYR A 117 3.46 11.30 -19.05
C TYR A 117 2.83 10.69 -20.31
N THR A 118 1.64 10.12 -20.19
CA THR A 118 0.92 9.48 -21.30
C THR A 118 0.56 10.49 -22.38
N PHE A 119 0.08 11.67 -22.00
CA PHE A 119 -0.34 12.69 -22.96
C PHE A 119 0.84 13.23 -23.78
N ILE A 120 1.95 13.61 -23.12
CA ILE A 120 3.16 14.08 -23.81
C ILE A 120 3.71 13.01 -24.75
N ASN A 121 3.81 11.76 -24.30
CA ASN A 121 4.32 10.67 -25.14
C ASN A 121 3.41 10.39 -26.35
N ASN A 122 2.10 10.58 -26.22
CA ASN A 122 1.18 10.46 -27.36
C ASN A 122 1.38 11.61 -28.37
N ILE A 123 1.65 12.83 -27.91
CA ILE A 123 1.97 13.95 -28.80
C ILE A 123 3.28 13.68 -29.55
N ILE A 124 4.35 13.29 -28.84
CA ILE A 124 5.64 12.97 -29.46
C ILE A 124 5.47 11.87 -30.52
N LYS A 125 4.75 10.79 -30.19
CA LYS A 125 4.49 9.68 -31.13
C LYS A 125 3.66 10.08 -32.34
N SER A 126 2.64 10.92 -32.17
CA SER A 126 1.71 11.28 -33.25
C SER A 126 2.22 12.40 -34.16
N THR A 127 3.05 13.30 -33.62
CA THR A 127 3.51 14.50 -34.32
C THR A 127 4.99 14.43 -34.73
N GLY A 128 5.77 13.53 -34.13
CA GLY A 128 7.23 13.45 -34.32
C GLY A 128 7.99 14.61 -33.68
N LYS A 129 7.33 15.42 -32.85
CA LYS A 129 7.92 16.59 -32.20
C LYS A 129 8.90 16.23 -31.10
N HIS A 130 9.87 17.12 -30.89
CA HIS A 130 10.75 17.05 -29.73
C HIS A 130 9.99 17.38 -28.45
N ILE A 131 10.56 16.99 -27.31
CA ILE A 131 9.86 17.03 -26.03
C ILE A 131 9.51 18.45 -25.59
N GLU A 132 10.40 19.41 -25.87
CA GLU A 132 10.21 20.83 -25.61
C GLU A 132 8.95 21.33 -26.32
N GLU A 133 8.82 21.02 -27.62
CA GLU A 133 7.66 21.43 -28.40
C GLU A 133 6.37 20.74 -27.94
N ALA A 134 6.45 19.46 -27.56
CA ALA A 134 5.30 18.72 -27.04
C ALA A 134 4.82 19.29 -25.69
N CYS A 135 5.75 19.72 -24.84
CA CYS A 135 5.44 20.38 -23.57
C CYS A 135 4.82 21.77 -23.79
N ASP A 136 5.39 22.56 -24.71
CA ASP A 136 4.86 23.87 -25.09
C ASP A 136 3.42 23.79 -25.62
N MET A 137 3.09 22.76 -26.41
CA MET A 137 1.75 22.53 -26.96
C MET A 137 0.66 22.35 -25.88
N VAL A 138 1.04 21.89 -24.69
CA VAL A 138 0.10 21.60 -23.60
C VAL A 138 0.23 22.56 -22.42
N GLY A 139 1.11 23.56 -22.55
CA GLY A 139 1.33 24.58 -21.54
C GLY A 139 2.00 24.08 -20.26
N ILE A 140 2.90 23.10 -20.38
CA ILE A 140 3.75 22.64 -19.26
C ILE A 140 5.22 22.82 -19.60
N THR A 141 6.08 22.83 -18.60
CA THR A 141 7.53 22.83 -18.75
C THR A 141 8.11 21.42 -18.87
N VAL A 142 9.29 21.30 -19.48
CA VAL A 142 10.04 20.03 -19.48
C VAL A 142 10.34 19.55 -18.06
N ALA A 143 10.61 20.47 -17.13
CA ALA A 143 10.83 20.14 -15.72
C ALA A 143 9.59 19.49 -15.05
N GLU A 144 8.37 19.95 -15.38
CA GLU A 144 7.14 19.32 -14.90
C GLU A 144 6.93 17.92 -15.48
N TYR A 145 7.32 17.70 -16.74
CA TYR A 145 7.31 16.37 -17.35
C TYR A 145 8.36 15.43 -16.72
N GLU A 146 9.58 15.91 -16.49
CA GLU A 146 10.63 15.15 -15.79
C GLU A 146 10.23 14.81 -14.36
N ALA A 147 9.59 15.75 -13.65
CA ALA A 147 9.04 15.49 -12.33
C ALA A 147 7.96 14.39 -12.37
N ALA A 148 7.08 14.38 -13.38
CA ALA A 148 6.11 13.32 -13.57
C ALA A 148 6.78 11.95 -13.79
N ILE A 149 7.85 11.88 -14.60
CA ILE A 149 8.65 10.64 -14.76
C ILE A 149 9.24 10.19 -13.43
N ALA A 150 9.81 11.11 -12.65
CA ALA A 150 10.40 10.79 -11.36
C ALA A 150 9.34 10.21 -10.39
N THR A 151 8.15 10.81 -10.33
CA THR A 151 7.02 10.32 -9.53
C THR A 151 6.56 8.91 -9.95
N LEU A 152 6.65 8.56 -11.23
CA LEU A 152 6.27 7.23 -11.72
C LEU A 152 7.37 6.19 -11.52
N SER A 153 8.64 6.62 -11.44
CA SER A 153 9.81 5.73 -11.37
C SER A 153 10.10 5.19 -9.98
N THR A 154 9.53 5.77 -8.92
CA THR A 154 9.76 5.38 -7.52
C THR A 154 9.21 3.99 -7.14
N VAL A 155 8.59 3.22 -8.05
CA VAL A 155 7.97 1.91 -7.74
C VAL A 155 8.31 0.82 -8.79
N ASN A 156 9.35 0.99 -9.62
CA ASN A 156 9.75 -0.06 -10.58
C ASN A 156 10.78 -1.06 -10.06
N THR A 157 11.16 -1.00 -8.79
CA THR A 157 11.79 -2.11 -8.07
C THR A 157 10.68 -2.86 -7.33
N HIS A 158 10.61 -4.19 -7.51
CA HIS A 158 9.72 -5.12 -6.78
C HIS A 158 8.38 -5.45 -7.46
N LYS A 159 8.45 -5.96 -8.70
CA LYS A 159 7.58 -7.08 -9.12
C LYS A 159 8.23 -8.41 -8.75
#